data_AF-A0A2D3WER8-F1
#
_entry.id   AF-A0A2D3WER8-F1
#
_cell.length_a   1.000
_cell.length_b   1.000
_cell.length_c   1.000
_cell.angle_alpha   90.00
_cell.angle_beta   90.00
_cell.angle_gamma   90.00
#
_symmetry.space_group_name_H-M   'P 1'
#
loop_
_entity.id
_entity.type
_entity.pdbx_description
1 polymer ?
#
loop_
_entity_poly.entity_id
_entity_poly.type
_entity_poly.pdbx_seq_one_letter_code
_entity_poly.pdbx_strand_id
1 'polypeptide(L)'
;MRSNDRKFLIKTAISLSISLFISMSFTFILCLWIDSWIWIFALSLLFASIVGYVTVTYCLSTLLKTNRFLDILLKDTLHELNIPLSVIKANLQMIRDNENDPKKQKRLERIALASDDLYALYKEVDYYIKKEIQEVVKEHFILEDLLNRIIEKQKEMAQDVVIQTQNVHVQLYADKHGLGKVVSNLLHNAVKYNRNNRPISIALDAGILTIRDQGIGMSEAELFLAFDRYYQADTSKEGYGIGLSLVKAYCDECKIPLRIFSKKEEGTSVVLDISRLIDTE
;
A
#
# COMPACT_ATOMS: atom_id res chain seq x y z
N MET A 1 -23.90 1.59 8.20
CA MET A 1 -23.76 0.70 9.37
C MET A 1 -24.53 -0.59 9.11
N ARG A 2 -23.87 -1.75 9.03
CA ARG A 2 -24.56 -3.02 8.71
C ARG A 2 -25.47 -3.45 9.88
N SER A 3 -26.55 -4.15 9.56
CA SER A 3 -27.57 -4.65 10.51
C SER A 3 -26.96 -5.44 11.68
N ASN A 4 -25.89 -6.19 11.45
CA ASN A 4 -25.21 -6.99 12.47
C ASN A 4 -24.36 -6.16 13.44
N ASP A 5 -23.69 -5.11 12.97
CA ASP A 5 -22.90 -4.21 13.84
C ASP A 5 -23.83 -3.45 14.79
N ARG A 6 -25.00 -3.04 14.28
CA ARG A 6 -26.04 -2.40 15.09
C ARG A 6 -26.59 -3.37 16.15
N LYS A 7 -26.83 -4.63 15.81
CA LYS A 7 -27.26 -5.66 16.79
C LYS A 7 -26.18 -5.99 17.81
N PHE A 8 -24.91 -6.00 17.42
CA PHE A 8 -23.78 -6.22 18.32
C PHE A 8 -23.62 -5.06 19.31
N LEU A 9 -23.60 -3.82 18.83
CA LEU A 9 -23.53 -2.62 19.67
C LEU A 9 -24.73 -2.49 20.60
N ILE A 10 -25.93 -2.86 20.14
CA ILE A 10 -27.12 -2.90 20.99
C ILE A 10 -26.96 -3.97 22.08
N LYS A 11 -26.48 -5.17 21.75
CA LYS A 11 -26.27 -6.25 22.74
C LYS A 11 -25.19 -5.89 23.77
N THR A 12 -24.09 -5.29 23.35
CA THR A 12 -23.01 -4.87 24.26
C THR A 12 -23.45 -3.70 25.13
N ALA A 13 -24.15 -2.71 24.56
CA ALA A 13 -24.73 -1.61 25.34
C ALA A 13 -25.76 -2.10 26.36
N ILE A 14 -26.63 -3.04 25.98
CA ILE A 14 -27.60 -3.66 26.90
C ILE A 14 -26.87 -4.42 28.02
N SER A 15 -25.84 -5.21 27.69
CA SER A 15 -25.05 -5.95 28.69
C SER A 15 -24.35 -5.01 29.66
N LEU A 16 -23.79 -3.89 29.18
CA LEU A 16 -23.12 -2.89 30.01
C LEU A 16 -24.13 -2.18 30.94
N SER A 17 -25.28 -1.78 30.40
CA SER A 17 -26.36 -1.14 31.16
C SER A 17 -26.94 -2.05 32.23
N ILE A 18 -27.15 -3.34 31.92
CA ILE A 18 -27.61 -4.33 32.90
C ILE A 18 -26.57 -4.53 34.00
N SER A 19 -25.28 -4.65 33.65
CA SER A 19 -24.21 -4.80 34.62
C SER A 19 -24.09 -3.59 35.56
N LEU A 20 -24.17 -2.36 35.03
CA LEU A 20 -24.19 -1.12 35.81
C LEU A 20 -25.41 -1.05 36.73
N PHE A 21 -26.59 -1.42 36.23
CA PHE A 21 -27.83 -1.42 37.01
C PHE A 21 -27.79 -2.43 38.17
N ILE A 22 -27.27 -3.64 37.92
CA ILE A 22 -27.07 -4.66 38.96
C ILE A 22 -26.08 -4.16 40.01
N SER A 23 -24.96 -3.55 39.58
CA SER A 23 -23.97 -2.99 40.49
C SER A 23 -24.55 -1.88 41.37
N MET A 24 -25.31 -0.94 40.79
CA MET A 24 -25.98 0.13 41.55
C MET A 24 -27.03 -0.42 42.52
N SER A 25 -27.84 -1.38 42.08
CA SER A 25 -28.87 -2.00 42.93
C SER A 25 -28.23 -2.75 44.11
N PHE A 26 -27.12 -3.44 43.87
CA PHE A 26 -26.37 -4.15 44.92
C PHE A 26 -25.75 -3.17 45.94
N THR A 27 -25.18 -2.05 45.49
CA THR A 27 -24.66 -1.01 46.40
C THR A 27 -25.75 -0.36 47.24
N PHE A 28 -26.93 -0.11 46.64
CA PHE A 28 -28.05 0.48 47.34
C PHE A 28 -28.57 -0.45 48.45
N ILE A 29 -28.69 -1.74 48.15
CA ILE A 29 -29.11 -2.74 49.14
C ILE A 29 -28.08 -2.85 50.27
N LEU A 30 -26.78 -2.93 49.97
CA LEU A 30 -25.73 -3.03 51.00
C LEU A 30 -25.68 -1.79 51.91
N CYS A 31 -25.95 -0.61 51.36
CA CYS A 31 -25.99 0.65 52.11
C CYS A 31 -27.14 0.70 53.14
N LEU A 32 -28.19 -0.11 52.99
CA LEU A 32 -29.31 -0.19 53.94
C LEU A 32 -28.98 -1.00 55.20
N TRP A 33 -27.90 -1.79 55.20
CA TRP A 33 -27.62 -2.78 56.26
C TRP A 33 -26.26 -2.58 56.96
N ILE A 34 -25.36 -1.75 56.43
CA ILE A 34 -23.96 -1.65 56.89
C ILE A 34 -23.54 -0.18 56.97
N ASP A 35 -23.11 0.28 58.16
CA ASP A 35 -22.67 1.67 58.40
C ASP A 35 -21.37 2.06 57.68
N SER A 36 -20.62 1.08 57.17
CA SER A 36 -19.34 1.26 56.46
C SER A 36 -19.50 1.53 54.95
N TRP A 37 -20.21 2.61 54.61
CA TRP A 37 -20.50 3.03 53.23
C TRP A 37 -19.28 3.17 52.31
N ILE A 38 -18.12 3.57 52.85
CA ILE A 38 -16.86 3.76 52.08
C ILE A 38 -16.36 2.44 51.49
N TRP A 39 -16.39 1.35 52.25
CA TRP A 39 -15.90 0.04 51.80
C TRP A 39 -16.82 -0.60 50.75
N ILE A 40 -18.14 -0.42 50.90
CA ILE A 40 -19.14 -0.89 49.93
C ILE A 40 -18.97 -0.16 48.60
N PHE A 41 -18.78 1.16 48.64
CA PHE A 41 -18.52 1.97 47.46
C PHE A 41 -17.23 1.53 46.77
N ALA A 42 -16.13 1.36 47.52
CA ALA A 42 -14.86 0.89 46.98
C ALA A 42 -14.96 -0.48 46.29
N LEU A 43 -15.66 -1.45 46.91
CA LEU A 43 -15.84 -2.79 46.34
C LEU A 43 -16.68 -2.76 45.05
N SER A 44 -17.72 -1.94 45.00
CA SER A 44 -18.54 -1.78 43.79
C SER A 44 -17.78 -1.12 42.64
N LEU A 45 -16.92 -0.13 42.95
CA LEU A 45 -16.10 0.55 41.96
C LEU A 45 -15.10 -0.43 41.33
N LEU A 46 -14.52 -1.30 42.18
CA LEU A 46 -13.60 -2.35 41.75
C LEU A 46 -14.32 -3.39 40.87
N PHE A 47 -15.51 -3.85 41.28
CA PHE A 47 -16.31 -4.78 40.47
C PHE A 47 -16.71 -4.17 39.11
N ALA A 48 -17.20 -2.93 39.10
CA ALA A 48 -17.55 -2.22 37.87
C ALA A 48 -16.33 -2.05 36.94
N SER A 49 -15.14 -1.78 37.50
CA SER A 49 -13.90 -1.66 36.74
C SER A 49 -13.48 -2.98 36.10
N ILE A 50 -13.59 -4.11 36.83
CA ILE A 50 -13.29 -5.44 36.30
C ILE A 50 -14.24 -5.80 35.15
N VAL A 51 -15.55 -5.63 35.36
CA VAL A 51 -16.55 -5.95 34.32
C VAL A 51 -16.38 -5.06 33.10
N GLY A 52 -16.12 -3.76 33.32
CA GLY A 52 -15.77 -2.82 32.26
C GLY A 52 -14.55 -3.27 31.46
N TYR A 53 -13.46 -3.60 32.14
CA TYR A 53 -12.22 -4.08 31.52
C TYR A 53 -12.43 -5.35 30.69
N VAL A 54 -13.13 -6.35 31.22
CA VAL A 54 -13.43 -7.60 30.52
C VAL A 54 -14.27 -7.34 29.27
N THR A 55 -15.30 -6.49 29.38
CA THR A 55 -16.20 -6.16 28.26
C THR A 55 -15.46 -5.42 27.15
N VAL A 56 -14.64 -4.43 27.51
CA VAL A 56 -13.82 -3.67 26.55
C VAL A 56 -12.83 -4.58 25.85
N THR A 57 -12.10 -5.42 26.60
CA THR A 57 -11.09 -6.33 26.03
C THR A 57 -11.74 -7.37 25.10
N TYR A 58 -12.89 -7.92 25.47
CA TYR A 58 -13.63 -8.86 24.63
C TYR A 58 -14.16 -8.19 23.35
N CYS A 59 -14.73 -6.99 23.47
CA CYS A 59 -15.26 -6.23 22.34
C CYS A 59 -14.15 -5.82 21.37
N LEU A 60 -13.08 -5.23 21.89
CA LEU A 60 -11.95 -4.75 21.11
C LEU A 60 -11.22 -5.91 20.41
N SER A 61 -10.96 -7.01 21.12
CA SER A 61 -10.31 -8.18 20.53
C SER A 61 -11.16 -8.83 19.42
N THR A 62 -12.48 -8.88 19.57
CA THR A 62 -13.39 -9.39 18.54
C THR A 62 -13.36 -8.52 17.29
N LEU A 63 -13.45 -7.19 17.48
CA LEU A 63 -13.41 -6.22 16.38
C LEU A 63 -12.08 -6.28 15.62
N LEU A 64 -10.96 -6.36 16.33
CA LEU A 64 -9.62 -6.47 15.73
C LEU A 64 -9.45 -7.78 14.94
N LYS A 65 -9.98 -8.90 15.45
CA LYS A 65 -9.94 -10.19 14.73
C LYS A 65 -10.76 -10.16 13.45
N THR A 66 -11.95 -9.53 13.48
CA THR A 66 -12.82 -9.43 12.29
C THR A 66 -12.19 -8.53 11.22
N ASN A 67 -11.59 -7.40 11.60
CA ASN A 67 -10.84 -6.56 10.66
C ASN A 67 -9.68 -7.35 10.04
N ARG A 68 -8.83 -7.97 10.86
CA ARG A 68 -7.69 -8.76 10.37
C ARG A 68 -8.11 -9.89 9.41
N PHE A 69 -9.24 -10.53 9.68
CA PHE A 69 -9.79 -11.56 8.79
C PHE A 69 -10.28 -10.98 7.45
N LEU A 70 -11.00 -9.84 7.50
CA LEU A 70 -11.39 -9.10 6.30
C LEU A 70 -10.16 -8.69 5.49
N ASP A 71 -9.09 -8.28 6.15
CA ASP A 71 -7.84 -7.84 5.52
C ASP A 71 -7.16 -8.99 4.76
N ILE A 72 -7.05 -10.16 5.38
CA ILE A 72 -6.49 -11.37 4.76
C ILE A 72 -7.37 -11.79 3.58
N LEU A 73 -8.69 -11.88 3.78
CA LEU A 73 -9.62 -12.24 2.71
C LEU A 73 -9.56 -11.27 1.53
N LEU A 74 -9.54 -9.96 1.79
CA LEU A 74 -9.46 -8.96 0.75
C LEU A 74 -8.13 -9.07 -0.02
N LYS A 75 -7.02 -9.28 0.68
CA LYS A 75 -5.71 -9.44 0.05
C LYS A 75 -5.64 -10.71 -0.81
N ASP A 76 -6.12 -11.83 -0.29
CA ASP A 76 -6.09 -13.12 -0.98
C ASP A 76 -7.04 -13.12 -2.19
N THR A 77 -8.27 -12.61 -2.02
CA THR A 77 -9.23 -12.49 -3.14
C THR A 77 -8.72 -11.57 -4.23
N LEU A 78 -8.08 -10.45 -3.89
CA LEU A 78 -7.47 -9.58 -4.90
C LEU A 78 -6.30 -10.25 -5.62
N HIS A 79 -5.47 -11.01 -4.91
CA HIS A 79 -4.37 -11.75 -5.53
C HIS A 79 -4.90 -12.83 -6.49
N GLU A 80 -5.95 -13.55 -6.07
CA GLU A 80 -6.62 -14.54 -6.90
C GLU A 80 -7.36 -13.92 -8.08
N LEU A 81 -7.86 -12.68 -7.97
CA LEU A 81 -8.48 -11.94 -9.09
C LEU A 81 -7.48 -11.48 -10.15
N ASN A 82 -6.21 -11.27 -9.79
CA ASN A 82 -5.16 -10.91 -10.74
C ASN A 82 -4.90 -12.04 -11.76
N ILE A 83 -4.99 -13.31 -11.33
CA ILE A 83 -4.75 -14.49 -12.16
C ILE A 83 -5.75 -14.59 -13.34
N PRO A 84 -7.08 -14.61 -13.14
CA PRO A 84 -8.04 -14.67 -14.25
C PRO A 84 -7.98 -13.41 -15.11
N LEU A 85 -7.63 -12.25 -14.54
CA LEU A 85 -7.50 -11.01 -15.29
C LEU A 85 -6.29 -11.03 -16.25
N SER A 86 -5.15 -11.56 -15.80
CA SER A 86 -4.00 -11.82 -16.66
C SER A 86 -4.32 -12.84 -17.76
N VAL A 87 -5.08 -13.89 -17.44
CA VAL A 87 -5.55 -14.88 -18.42
C VAL A 87 -6.48 -14.25 -19.46
N ILE A 88 -7.42 -13.40 -19.05
CA ILE A 88 -8.32 -12.68 -19.97
C ILE A 88 -7.51 -11.79 -20.92
N LYS A 89 -6.56 -11.00 -20.39
CA LYS A 89 -5.68 -10.16 -21.22
C LYS A 89 -4.86 -10.97 -22.22
N ALA A 90 -4.22 -12.05 -21.77
CA ALA A 90 -3.41 -12.90 -22.62
C ALA A 90 -4.25 -13.52 -23.76
N ASN A 91 -5.44 -14.05 -23.46
CA ASN A 91 -6.32 -14.60 -24.48
C ASN A 91 -6.84 -13.54 -25.45
N LEU A 92 -7.18 -12.33 -24.96
CA LEU A 92 -7.58 -11.23 -25.83
C LEU A 92 -6.46 -10.84 -26.80
N GLN A 93 -5.22 -10.78 -26.33
CA GLN A 93 -4.05 -10.51 -27.18
C GLN A 93 -3.91 -11.57 -28.28
N MET A 94 -3.96 -12.86 -27.91
CA MET A 94 -3.83 -13.98 -28.85
C MET A 94 -4.95 -14.02 -29.91
N ILE A 95 -6.18 -13.67 -29.53
CA ILE A 95 -7.31 -13.62 -30.47
C ILE A 95 -7.18 -12.40 -31.38
N ARG A 96 -6.77 -11.25 -30.84
CA ARG A 96 -6.62 -10.01 -31.62
C ARG A 96 -5.58 -10.17 -32.73
N ASP A 97 -4.48 -10.87 -32.46
CA ASP A 97 -3.40 -11.07 -33.42
C ASP A 97 -3.79 -11.97 -34.61
N ASN A 98 -4.89 -12.73 -34.50
CA ASN A 98 -5.37 -13.66 -35.53
C ASN A 98 -6.76 -13.32 -36.12
N GLU A 99 -7.41 -12.23 -35.68
CA GLU A 99 -8.79 -11.90 -36.06
C GLU A 99 -8.85 -10.62 -36.92
N ASN A 100 -9.30 -10.77 -38.17
CA ASN A 100 -9.34 -9.69 -39.17
C ASN A 100 -10.74 -9.07 -39.36
N ASP A 101 -11.78 -9.60 -38.71
CA ASP A 101 -13.12 -9.02 -38.80
C ASP A 101 -13.23 -7.74 -37.96
N PRO A 102 -13.50 -6.57 -38.58
CA PRO A 102 -13.56 -5.29 -37.87
C PRO A 102 -14.66 -5.23 -36.78
N LYS A 103 -15.76 -5.98 -36.92
CA LYS A 103 -16.80 -6.05 -35.87
C LYS A 103 -16.33 -6.82 -34.65
N LYS A 104 -15.54 -7.88 -34.86
CA LYS A 104 -14.99 -8.68 -33.75
C LYS A 104 -13.83 -7.97 -33.08
N GLN A 105 -12.95 -7.31 -33.83
CA GLN A 105 -11.90 -6.46 -33.26
C GLN A 105 -12.49 -5.39 -32.34
N LYS A 106 -13.57 -4.72 -32.75
CA LYS A 106 -14.27 -3.73 -31.91
C LYS A 106 -14.90 -4.33 -30.64
N ARG A 107 -15.28 -5.61 -30.66
CA ARG A 107 -15.75 -6.33 -29.46
C ARG A 107 -14.58 -6.70 -28.55
N LEU A 108 -13.47 -7.18 -29.10
CA LEU A 108 -12.24 -7.49 -28.37
C LEU A 108 -11.69 -6.24 -27.68
N GLU A 109 -11.70 -5.10 -28.36
CA GLU A 109 -11.30 -3.80 -27.81
C GLU A 109 -12.19 -3.40 -26.62
N ARG A 110 -13.51 -3.60 -26.70
CA ARG A 110 -14.42 -3.35 -25.57
C ARG A 110 -14.14 -4.25 -24.37
N ILE A 111 -13.82 -5.52 -24.61
CA ILE A 111 -13.48 -6.47 -23.54
C ILE A 111 -12.11 -6.13 -22.94
N ALA A 112 -11.16 -5.69 -23.76
CA ALA A 112 -9.86 -5.21 -23.30
C ALA A 112 -10.02 -3.99 -22.38
N LEU A 113 -10.78 -2.98 -22.81
CA LEU A 113 -11.09 -1.80 -22.00
C LEU A 113 -11.77 -2.18 -20.66
N ALA A 114 -12.77 -3.06 -20.70
CA ALA A 114 -13.43 -3.53 -19.47
C ALA A 114 -12.48 -4.32 -18.54
N SER A 115 -11.49 -5.03 -19.10
CA SER A 115 -10.45 -5.72 -18.33
C SER A 115 -9.44 -4.74 -17.73
N ASP A 116 -9.13 -3.65 -18.44
CA ASP A 116 -8.31 -2.56 -17.92
C ASP A 116 -9.01 -1.81 -16.78
N ASP A 117 -10.30 -1.53 -16.91
CA ASP A 117 -11.13 -0.94 -15.85
C ASP A 117 -11.16 -1.83 -14.60
N LEU A 118 -11.31 -3.15 -14.78
CA LEU A 118 -11.25 -4.13 -13.68
C LEU A 118 -9.88 -4.14 -13.00
N TYR A 119 -8.80 -4.01 -13.77
CA TYR A 119 -7.45 -3.94 -13.21
C TYR A 119 -7.23 -2.65 -12.43
N ALA A 120 -7.71 -1.51 -12.94
CA ALA A 120 -7.67 -0.23 -12.26
C ALA A 120 -8.37 -0.32 -10.90
N LEU A 121 -9.56 -0.92 -10.87
CA LEU A 121 -10.31 -1.16 -9.63
C LEU A 121 -9.55 -2.10 -8.67
N TYR A 122 -8.95 -3.18 -9.19
CA TYR A 122 -8.08 -4.06 -8.39
C TYR A 122 -6.95 -3.27 -7.71
N LYS A 123 -6.27 -2.38 -8.45
CA LYS A 123 -5.17 -1.57 -7.92
C LYS A 123 -5.61 -0.53 -6.91
N GLU A 124 -6.79 0.04 -7.12
CA GLU A 124 -7.38 0.97 -6.17
C GLU A 124 -7.69 0.28 -4.84
N VAL A 125 -8.33 -0.89 -4.89
CA VAL A 125 -8.63 -1.66 -3.67
C VAL A 125 -7.34 -2.16 -3.00
N ASP A 126 -6.36 -2.66 -3.76
CA ASP A 126 -5.03 -3.05 -3.24
C ASP A 126 -4.31 -1.88 -2.54
N TYR A 127 -4.43 -0.67 -3.07
CA TYR A 127 -3.90 0.55 -2.45
C TYR A 127 -4.62 0.88 -1.13
N TYR A 128 -5.96 0.86 -1.10
CA TYR A 128 -6.72 1.14 0.13
C TYR A 128 -6.48 0.11 1.23
N ILE A 129 -6.37 -1.17 0.86
CA ILE A 129 -5.98 -2.26 1.77
C ILE A 129 -4.62 -1.97 2.38
N LYS A 130 -3.61 -1.65 1.55
CA LYS A 130 -2.28 -1.31 2.07
C LYS A 130 -2.30 -0.09 2.99
N LYS A 131 -3.13 0.90 2.69
CA LYS A 131 -3.30 2.12 3.48
C LYS A 131 -3.98 1.88 4.84
N GLU A 132 -5.00 1.03 4.92
CA GLU A 132 -5.73 0.78 6.18
C GLU A 132 -5.09 -0.32 7.05
N ILE A 133 -4.32 -1.24 6.45
CA ILE A 133 -3.90 -2.48 7.12
C ILE A 133 -2.46 -2.42 7.64
N GLN A 134 -1.57 -1.63 7.02
CA GLN A 134 -0.18 -1.58 7.47
C GLN A 134 -0.03 -0.56 8.61
N GLU A 135 0.17 -1.06 9.84
CA GLU A 135 1.13 -0.39 10.72
C GLU A 135 2.44 -0.32 9.93
N VAL A 136 2.89 0.90 9.66
CA VAL A 136 4.19 1.13 9.02
C VAL A 136 5.27 0.66 9.99
N VAL A 137 5.70 -0.60 9.84
CA VAL A 137 6.78 -1.16 10.64
C VAL A 137 8.08 -0.59 10.12
N LYS A 138 8.63 0.38 10.84
CA LYS A 138 9.97 0.90 10.58
C LYS A 138 11.00 -0.07 11.15
N GLU A 139 11.98 -0.41 10.35
CA GLU A 139 13.09 -1.27 10.75
C GLU A 139 14.42 -0.66 10.30
N HIS A 140 15.51 -1.04 10.95
CA HIS A 140 16.85 -0.71 10.49
C HIS A 140 17.27 -1.67 9.37
N PHE A 141 17.77 -1.14 8.26
CA PHE A 141 18.29 -1.95 7.16
C PHE A 141 19.34 -1.20 6.35
N ILE A 142 20.19 -1.94 5.65
CA ILE A 142 21.18 -1.39 4.72
C ILE A 142 20.51 -1.17 3.36
N LEU A 143 20.62 0.04 2.81
CA LEU A 143 20.04 0.40 1.51
C LEU A 143 20.62 -0.45 0.37
N GLU A 144 21.94 -0.68 0.37
CA GLU A 144 22.62 -1.52 -0.62
C GLU A 144 22.01 -2.93 -0.70
N ASP A 145 21.71 -3.58 0.43
CA ASP A 145 21.09 -4.91 0.46
C ASP A 145 19.67 -4.93 -0.13
N LEU A 146 18.92 -3.83 0.05
CA LEU A 146 17.61 -3.66 -0.54
C LEU A 146 17.73 -3.47 -2.07
N LEU A 147 18.66 -2.61 -2.50
CA LEU A 147 18.93 -2.35 -3.92
C LEU A 147 19.38 -3.62 -4.64
N ASN A 148 20.32 -4.37 -4.08
CA ASN A 148 20.82 -5.61 -4.66
C ASN A 148 19.69 -6.61 -4.89
N ARG A 149 18.78 -6.79 -3.92
CA ARG A 149 17.59 -7.64 -4.07
C ARG A 149 16.68 -7.20 -5.22
N ILE A 150 16.43 -5.89 -5.33
CA ILE A 150 15.58 -5.32 -6.38
C ILE A 150 16.23 -5.45 -7.76
N ILE A 151 17.54 -5.19 -7.83
CA ILE A 151 18.35 -5.27 -9.06
C ILE A 151 18.38 -6.70 -9.58
N GLU A 152 18.65 -7.69 -8.73
CA GLU A 152 18.69 -9.10 -9.13
C GLU A 152 17.34 -9.55 -9.70
N LYS A 153 16.23 -9.23 -9.01
CA LYS A 153 14.88 -9.50 -9.52
C LYS A 153 14.62 -8.82 -10.88
N GLN A 154 15.15 -7.61 -11.07
CA GLN A 154 14.97 -6.89 -12.33
C GLN A 154 15.79 -7.49 -13.47
N LYS A 155 17.00 -7.99 -13.18
CA LYS A 155 17.85 -8.70 -14.17
C LYS A 155 17.23 -10.03 -14.61
N GLU A 156 16.56 -10.75 -13.71
CA GLU A 156 15.80 -11.97 -14.07
C GLU A 156 14.71 -11.68 -15.11
N MET A 157 14.09 -10.48 -15.05
CA MET A 157 13.05 -10.06 -15.98
C MET A 157 13.59 -9.39 -17.26
N ALA A 158 14.81 -8.86 -17.22
CA ALA A 158 15.41 -8.11 -18.33
C ALA A 158 16.94 -8.37 -18.37
N GLN A 159 17.33 -9.42 -19.08
CA GLN A 159 18.70 -9.98 -19.08
C GLN A 159 19.80 -9.05 -19.58
N ASP A 160 19.48 -8.03 -20.37
CA ASP A 160 20.48 -7.18 -21.02
C ASP A 160 20.67 -5.79 -20.36
N VAL A 161 20.05 -5.53 -19.21
CA VAL A 161 20.13 -4.22 -18.56
C VAL A 161 21.35 -4.12 -17.65
N VAL A 162 22.20 -3.12 -17.91
CA VAL A 162 23.30 -2.74 -17.02
C VAL A 162 22.78 -1.76 -15.96
N ILE A 163 22.90 -2.11 -14.68
CA ILE A 163 22.55 -1.24 -13.55
C ILE A 163 23.81 -0.99 -12.72
N GLN A 164 24.13 0.27 -12.50
CA GLN A 164 25.31 0.71 -11.75
C GLN A 164 24.87 1.40 -10.45
N THR A 165 25.47 1.02 -9.33
CA THR A 165 25.22 1.63 -8.01
C THR A 165 26.45 2.43 -7.55
N GLN A 166 26.24 3.56 -6.88
CA GLN A 166 27.31 4.39 -6.33
C GLN A 166 26.94 4.96 -4.96
N ASN A 167 27.84 4.80 -3.97
CA ASN A 167 27.70 5.35 -2.61
C ASN A 167 26.41 4.94 -1.85
N VAL A 168 25.85 3.78 -2.17
CA VAL A 168 24.55 3.33 -1.61
C VAL A 168 24.65 2.55 -0.29
N HIS A 169 25.85 2.37 0.25
CA HIS A 169 26.06 1.68 1.51
C HIS A 169 25.75 2.62 2.69
N VAL A 170 24.48 2.64 3.10
CA VAL A 170 23.98 3.45 4.22
C VAL A 170 22.94 2.69 5.02
N GLN A 171 22.91 2.91 6.33
CA GLN A 171 21.86 2.39 7.22
C GLN A 171 20.67 3.35 7.24
N LEU A 172 19.47 2.80 7.07
CA LEU A 172 18.21 3.55 7.10
C LEU A 172 17.31 3.03 8.21
N TYR A 173 16.50 3.91 8.79
CA TYR A 173 15.37 3.57 9.66
C TYR A 173 14.05 3.98 9.02
N ALA A 174 13.41 3.05 8.32
CA ALA A 174 12.22 3.33 7.51
C ALA A 174 11.35 2.08 7.27
N ASP A 175 10.20 2.27 6.60
CA ASP A 175 9.45 1.17 6.00
C ASP A 175 10.24 0.59 4.83
N LYS A 176 10.99 -0.49 5.10
CA LYS A 176 11.79 -1.18 4.09
C LYS A 176 10.94 -1.66 2.90
N HIS A 177 9.72 -2.12 3.17
CA HIS A 177 8.86 -2.67 2.14
C HIS A 177 8.25 -1.55 1.28
N GLY A 178 7.82 -0.45 1.90
CA GLY A 178 7.36 0.75 1.20
C GLY A 178 8.46 1.38 0.34
N LEU A 179 9.65 1.60 0.90
CA LEU A 179 10.79 2.12 0.14
C LEU A 179 11.20 1.17 -0.98
N GLY A 180 11.20 -0.14 -0.71
CA GLY A 180 11.49 -1.17 -1.72
C GLY A 180 10.51 -1.12 -2.90
N LYS A 181 9.21 -0.87 -2.65
CA LYS A 181 8.23 -0.67 -3.72
C LYS A 181 8.48 0.62 -4.50
N VAL A 182 8.83 1.72 -3.83
CA VAL A 182 9.16 2.98 -4.51
C VAL A 182 10.31 2.76 -5.48
N VAL A 183 11.43 2.24 -4.97
CA VAL A 183 12.62 1.99 -5.78
C VAL A 183 12.34 0.98 -6.89
N SER A 184 11.59 -0.09 -6.62
CA SER A 184 11.23 -1.08 -7.64
C SER A 184 10.37 -0.47 -8.75
N ASN A 185 9.40 0.41 -8.45
CA ASN A 185 8.61 1.09 -9.48
C ASN A 185 9.47 2.04 -10.32
N LEU A 186 10.36 2.79 -9.68
CA LEU A 186 11.26 3.71 -10.38
C LEU A 186 12.23 2.96 -11.29
N LEU A 187 12.84 1.88 -10.80
CA LEU A 187 13.74 1.05 -11.58
C LEU A 187 13.00 0.33 -12.73
N HIS A 188 11.79 -0.17 -12.47
CA HIS A 188 10.98 -0.78 -13.51
C HIS A 188 10.64 0.21 -14.63
N ASN A 189 10.28 1.45 -14.29
CA ASN A 189 10.08 2.52 -15.27
C ASN A 189 11.36 2.83 -16.04
N ALA A 190 12.50 2.97 -15.34
CA ALA A 190 13.80 3.21 -15.94
C ALA A 190 14.15 2.12 -16.97
N VAL A 191 13.90 0.84 -16.66
CA VAL A 191 14.11 -0.29 -17.59
C VAL A 191 13.12 -0.26 -18.75
N LYS A 192 11.82 -0.12 -18.47
CA LYS A 192 10.73 -0.15 -19.46
C LYS A 192 10.90 0.92 -20.54
N TYR A 193 11.37 2.11 -20.15
CA TYR A 193 11.53 3.27 -21.04
C TYR A 193 12.97 3.48 -21.52
N ASN A 194 13.88 2.57 -21.16
CA ASN A 194 15.28 2.64 -21.58
C ASN A 194 15.42 2.47 -23.10
N ARG A 195 16.52 2.99 -23.63
CA ARG A 195 16.92 2.85 -25.03
C ARG A 195 18.22 2.07 -25.15
N ASN A 196 18.28 1.16 -26.11
CA ASN A 196 19.50 0.45 -26.51
C ASN A 196 20.28 -0.16 -25.34
N ASN A 197 19.59 -0.61 -24.28
CA ASN A 197 20.19 -1.16 -23.06
C ASN A 197 21.29 -0.29 -22.43
N ARG A 198 21.13 1.05 -22.50
CA ARG A 198 22.05 1.98 -21.85
C ARG A 198 22.07 1.77 -20.33
N PRO A 199 23.20 2.05 -19.65
CA PRO A 199 23.28 1.85 -18.21
C PRO A 199 22.28 2.71 -17.44
N ILE A 200 21.60 2.10 -16.47
CA ILE A 200 20.80 2.81 -15.47
C ILE A 200 21.70 3.03 -14.25
N SER A 201 21.73 4.26 -13.74
CA SER A 201 22.55 4.62 -12.57
C SER A 201 21.68 4.87 -11.35
N ILE A 202 22.11 4.33 -10.21
CA ILE A 202 21.53 4.55 -8.89
C ILE A 202 22.63 5.09 -7.99
N ALA A 203 22.52 6.33 -7.56
CA ALA A 203 23.53 6.98 -6.72
C ALA A 203 22.90 7.58 -5.47
N LEU A 204 23.63 7.54 -4.36
CA LEU A 204 23.27 8.26 -3.14
C LEU A 204 24.37 9.28 -2.84
N ASP A 205 24.01 10.57 -2.73
CA ASP A 205 24.94 11.62 -2.35
C ASP A 205 24.30 12.56 -1.34
N ALA A 206 24.94 12.78 -0.19
CA ALA A 206 24.44 13.64 0.89
C ALA A 206 22.94 13.43 1.23
N GLY A 207 22.46 12.18 1.24
CA GLY A 207 21.05 11.84 1.51
C GLY A 207 20.10 11.95 0.32
N ILE A 208 20.62 12.28 -0.86
CA ILE A 208 19.86 12.37 -2.12
C ILE A 208 20.04 11.08 -2.92
N LEU A 209 19.00 10.25 -2.95
CA LEU A 209 18.94 9.05 -3.78
C LEU A 209 18.46 9.42 -5.19
N THR A 210 19.31 9.18 -6.19
CA THR A 210 19.05 9.48 -7.59
C THR A 210 19.01 8.20 -8.41
N ILE A 211 17.92 8.00 -9.16
CA ILE A 211 17.79 6.94 -10.17
C ILE A 211 17.72 7.62 -11.53
N ARG A 212 18.66 7.30 -12.42
CA ARG A 212 18.77 7.93 -13.74
C ARG A 212 18.87 6.91 -14.85
N ASP A 213 18.04 7.08 -15.87
CA ASP A 213 18.07 6.36 -17.14
C ASP A 213 18.45 7.28 -18.31
N GLN A 214 18.76 6.67 -19.45
CA GLN A 214 19.02 7.34 -20.73
C GLN A 214 17.99 6.91 -21.79
N GLY A 215 16.74 6.82 -21.37
CA GLY A 215 15.61 6.37 -22.16
C GLY A 215 14.99 7.42 -23.08
N ILE A 216 13.71 7.22 -23.42
CA ILE A 216 12.94 8.13 -24.29
C ILE A 216 12.68 9.51 -23.67
N GLY A 217 12.76 9.63 -22.34
CA GLY A 217 12.42 10.84 -21.60
C GLY A 217 10.95 11.26 -21.73
N MET A 218 10.63 12.44 -21.19
CA MET A 218 9.31 13.06 -21.18
C MET A 218 9.40 14.53 -21.61
N SER A 219 8.36 15.03 -22.24
CA SER A 219 8.08 16.45 -22.45
C SER A 219 7.56 17.10 -21.17
N GLU A 220 7.53 18.43 -21.12
CA GLU A 220 6.99 19.17 -19.97
C GLU A 220 5.51 18.83 -19.69
N ALA A 221 4.70 18.64 -20.74
CA ALA A 221 3.30 18.25 -20.60
C ALA A 221 3.16 16.82 -20.05
N GLU A 222 3.96 15.87 -20.57
CA GLU A 222 3.99 14.49 -20.05
C GLU A 222 4.47 14.45 -18.60
N LEU A 223 5.45 15.28 -18.23
CA LEU A 223 5.97 15.38 -16.86
C LEU A 223 4.90 15.88 -15.87
N PHE A 224 4.08 16.86 -16.27
CA PHE A 224 2.99 17.37 -15.44
C PHE A 224 1.95 16.28 -15.15
N LEU A 225 1.63 15.48 -16.17
CA LEU A 225 0.65 14.39 -16.08
C LEU A 225 1.24 13.08 -15.54
N ALA A 226 2.56 12.96 -15.41
CA ALA A 226 3.24 11.74 -14.99
C ALA A 226 2.81 11.23 -13.60
N PHE A 227 2.29 12.12 -12.75
CA PHE A 227 1.77 11.78 -11.44
C PHE A 227 0.26 11.46 -11.43
N ASP A 228 -0.44 11.71 -12.53
CA ASP A 228 -1.85 11.42 -12.65
C ASP A 228 -2.07 9.92 -12.76
N ARG A 229 -3.09 9.44 -12.04
CA ARG A 229 -3.44 8.02 -12.08
C ARG A 229 -3.92 7.64 -13.47
N TYR A 230 -3.47 6.48 -13.94
CA TYR A 230 -3.80 5.90 -15.25
C TYR A 230 -3.20 6.65 -16.45
N TYR A 231 -2.40 7.69 -16.22
CA TYR A 231 -1.70 8.36 -17.30
C TYR A 231 -0.53 7.51 -17.80
N GLN A 232 -0.44 7.38 -19.12
CA GLN A 232 0.67 6.74 -19.80
C GLN A 232 0.95 7.44 -21.12
N ALA A 233 2.20 7.92 -21.31
CA ALA A 233 2.60 8.63 -22.52
C ALA A 233 2.57 7.73 -23.77
N ASP A 234 2.81 6.42 -23.61
CA ASP A 234 2.79 5.42 -24.68
C ASP A 234 1.97 4.20 -24.26
N THR A 235 0.75 4.09 -24.79
CA THR A 235 -0.20 3.01 -24.52
C THR A 235 0.19 1.67 -25.15
N SER A 236 1.19 1.64 -26.04
CA SER A 236 1.69 0.40 -26.64
C SER A 236 2.54 -0.42 -25.67
N LYS A 237 3.10 0.21 -24.64
CA LYS A 237 3.94 -0.44 -23.63
C LYS A 237 3.08 -0.99 -22.49
N GLU A 238 3.37 -2.20 -22.02
CA GLU A 238 2.63 -2.82 -20.91
C GLU A 238 2.74 -2.00 -19.61
N GLY A 239 1.60 -1.63 -19.01
CA GLY A 239 1.53 -0.85 -17.77
C GLY A 239 0.14 -0.29 -17.52
N TYR A 240 -0.06 0.26 -16.32
CA TYR A 240 -1.39 0.72 -15.85
C TYR A 240 -1.41 2.18 -15.40
N GLY A 241 -0.32 2.93 -15.59
CA GLY A 241 -0.24 4.35 -15.23
C GLY A 241 -0.34 4.66 -13.72
N ILE A 242 -0.01 3.72 -12.85
CA ILE A 242 -0.12 3.89 -11.38
C ILE A 242 1.22 3.98 -10.65
N GLY A 243 2.34 3.67 -11.32
CA GLY A 243 3.63 3.51 -10.64
C GLY A 243 4.12 4.81 -9.99
N LEU A 244 4.10 5.91 -10.74
CA LEU A 244 4.55 7.23 -10.27
C LEU A 244 3.60 7.86 -9.26
N SER A 245 2.29 7.63 -9.36
CA SER A 245 1.33 8.09 -8.36
C SER A 245 1.50 7.37 -7.02
N LEU A 246 1.88 6.08 -7.04
CA LEU A 246 2.24 5.34 -5.81
C LEU A 246 3.54 5.87 -5.19
N VAL A 247 4.55 6.14 -6.02
CA VAL A 247 5.81 6.75 -5.56
C VAL A 247 5.55 8.08 -4.88
N LYS A 248 4.76 8.95 -5.51
CA LYS A 248 4.37 10.25 -4.94
C LYS A 248 3.63 10.08 -3.61
N ALA A 249 2.65 9.18 -3.53
CA ALA A 249 1.89 8.96 -2.30
C ALA A 249 2.79 8.56 -1.12
N TYR A 250 3.72 7.62 -1.33
CA TYR A 250 4.68 7.22 -0.30
C TYR A 250 5.61 8.36 0.10
N CYS A 251 6.11 9.12 -0.88
CA CYS A 251 7.00 10.25 -0.62
C CYS A 251 6.30 11.37 0.17
N ASP A 252 5.05 11.69 -0.18
CA ASP A 252 4.24 12.68 0.52
C ASP A 252 3.97 12.26 1.97
N GLU A 253 3.63 11.00 2.20
CA GLU A 253 3.40 10.44 3.54
C GLU A 253 4.66 10.47 4.41
N CYS A 254 5.79 10.07 3.84
CA CYS A 254 7.09 10.05 4.54
C CYS A 254 7.79 11.42 4.55
N LYS A 255 7.19 12.46 3.95
CA LYS A 255 7.78 13.80 3.79
C LYS A 255 9.17 13.77 3.13
N ILE A 256 9.31 12.94 2.10
CA ILE A 256 10.49 12.78 1.24
C ILE A 256 10.29 13.70 0.03
N PRO A 257 11.10 14.75 -0.15
CA PRO A 257 11.07 15.55 -1.36
C PRO A 257 11.35 14.70 -2.62
N LEU A 258 10.39 14.67 -3.53
CA LEU A 258 10.48 13.99 -4.83
C LEU A 258 10.60 15.03 -5.95
N ARG A 259 11.60 14.86 -6.82
CA ARG A 259 11.77 15.66 -8.04
C ARG A 259 12.05 14.76 -9.23
N ILE A 260 11.53 15.13 -10.39
CA ILE A 260 11.77 14.42 -11.65
C ILE A 260 12.28 15.43 -12.67
N PHE A 261 13.44 15.14 -13.23
CA PHE A 261 14.03 15.87 -14.33
C PHE A 261 14.03 14.95 -15.55
N SER A 262 13.34 15.35 -16.61
CA SER A 262 13.25 14.55 -17.82
C SER A 262 13.30 15.44 -19.05
N LYS A 263 13.94 14.95 -20.10
CA LYS A 263 13.98 15.60 -21.40
C LYS A 263 13.87 14.54 -22.48
N LYS A 264 13.00 14.79 -23.47
CA LYS A 264 12.81 13.87 -24.60
C LYS A 264 14.16 13.51 -25.23
N GLU A 265 14.31 12.23 -25.53
CA GLU A 265 15.49 11.62 -26.16
C GLU A 265 16.78 11.61 -25.31
N GLU A 266 16.80 12.25 -24.13
CA GLU A 266 17.96 12.30 -23.23
C GLU A 266 17.83 11.37 -22.02
N GLY A 267 16.59 11.10 -21.57
CA GLY A 267 16.27 10.20 -20.47
C GLY A 267 15.58 10.90 -19.29
N THR A 268 15.49 10.20 -18.16
CA THR A 268 14.87 10.69 -16.94
C THR A 268 15.78 10.50 -15.73
N SER A 269 15.75 11.47 -14.81
CA SER A 269 16.39 11.42 -13.51
C SER A 269 15.36 11.69 -12.43
N VAL A 270 15.14 10.70 -11.56
CA VAL A 270 14.25 10.79 -10.41
C VAL A 270 15.10 10.95 -9.15
N VAL A 271 14.78 11.96 -8.36
CA VAL A 271 15.55 12.39 -7.20
C VAL A 271 14.65 12.33 -5.96
N LEU A 272 15.11 11.60 -4.95
CA LEU A 272 14.46 11.40 -3.66
C LEU A 272 15.40 11.89 -2.54
N ASP A 273 14.97 12.88 -1.77
CA ASP A 273 15.73 13.30 -0.57
C ASP A 273 15.34 12.43 0.64
N ILE A 274 16.17 11.42 0.88
CA ILE A 274 16.02 10.44 1.95
C ILE A 274 16.89 10.77 3.18
N SER A 275 17.42 11.99 3.28
CA SER A 275 18.33 12.40 4.36
C SER A 275 17.76 12.14 5.76
N ARG A 276 16.43 12.27 5.91
CA ARG A 276 15.70 12.02 7.17
C ARG A 276 15.55 10.55 7.54
N LEU A 277 15.77 9.65 6.59
CA LEU A 277 15.70 8.21 6.80
C LEU A 277 17.07 7.64 7.17
N ILE A 278 18.15 8.38 6.91
CA ILE A 278 19.51 7.97 7.25
C ILE A 278 19.64 7.97 8.76
N ASP A 279 19.97 6.79 9.27
CA ASP A 279 20.27 6.61 10.68
C ASP A 279 21.65 7.21 10.93
N THR A 280 21.67 8.36 11.59
CA THR A 280 22.89 8.98 12.09
C THR A 280 22.93 8.61 13.57
N GLU A 281 23.86 7.72 13.93
CA GLU A 281 24.13 7.39 15.35
C GLU A 281 24.29 8.65 16.21
#